data_AF-A0A0D3A9D6-F1
#
_entry.id   AF-A0A0D3A9D6-F1
#
_cell.length_a   1.000
_cell.length_b   1.000
_cell.length_c   1.000
_cell.angle_alpha   90.00
_cell.angle_beta   90.00
_cell.angle_gamma   90.00
#
_symmetry.space_group_name_H-M   'P 1'
#
loop_
_entity.id
_entity.type
_entity.pdbx_description
1 polymer ?
#
loop_
_entity_poly.entity_id
_entity_poly.type
_entity_poly.pdbx_seq_one_letter_code
_entity_poly.pdbx_strand_id
1 'polypeptide(L)'
;MGYYLADGIYPKWSTIVQTIPQGPKKKLFAARQESCRKDVERAFGVLQAKFAIVAGSSRYWKKEVLHDIMTSCIIMHNVIIEDERDINALIRDARPAPPINVEMAINEDMCFQQF
;
A
#
# COMPACT_ATOMS: atom_id res chain seq x y z
N MET A 1 7.16 5.99 -30.31
CA MET A 1 5.82 5.48 -29.95
C MET A 1 5.96 4.52 -28.78
N GLY A 2 5.22 4.76 -27.70
CA GLY A 2 5.18 3.88 -26.53
C GLY A 2 4.25 2.70 -26.76
N TYR A 3 4.50 1.58 -26.07
CA TYR A 3 3.65 0.39 -26.07
C TYR A 3 3.03 0.19 -24.69
N TYR A 4 1.79 -0.31 -24.65
CA TYR A 4 1.09 -0.66 -23.42
C TYR A 4 1.24 -2.15 -23.11
N LEU A 5 1.45 -2.46 -21.84
CA LEU A 5 1.50 -3.82 -21.32
C LEU A 5 0.09 -4.41 -21.28
N ALA A 6 -0.14 -5.54 -21.94
CA ALA A 6 -1.41 -6.26 -21.84
C ALA A 6 -1.22 -7.76 -21.97
N ASP A 7 -2.16 -8.49 -21.38
CA ASP A 7 -2.27 -9.94 -21.49
C ASP A 7 -3.16 -10.34 -22.68
N GLY A 8 -3.53 -11.63 -22.72
CA GLY A 8 -4.36 -12.19 -23.77
C GLY A 8 -5.84 -11.81 -23.72
N ILE A 9 -6.33 -11.11 -22.67
CA ILE A 9 -7.76 -10.75 -22.57
C ILE A 9 -8.09 -9.42 -23.26
N TYR A 10 -7.07 -8.61 -23.60
CA TYR A 10 -7.27 -7.36 -24.33
C TYR A 10 -7.28 -7.59 -25.85
N PRO A 11 -8.08 -6.83 -26.61
CA PRO A 11 -8.09 -6.90 -28.08
C PRO A 11 -6.70 -6.62 -28.67
N LYS A 12 -6.41 -7.24 -29.82
CA LYS A 12 -5.17 -6.97 -30.57
C LYS A 12 -5.21 -5.57 -31.18
N TRP A 13 -4.55 -4.59 -30.56
CA TRP A 13 -4.38 -3.22 -31.07
C TRP A 13 -2.90 -2.90 -31.32
N SER A 14 -2.61 -1.97 -32.24
CA SER A 14 -1.23 -1.58 -32.59
C SER A 14 -0.43 -1.00 -31.42
N THR A 15 -1.11 -0.45 -30.42
CA THR A 15 -0.52 0.14 -29.22
C THR A 15 -0.35 -0.86 -28.08
N ILE A 16 -0.96 -2.05 -28.19
CA ILE A 16 -1.03 -3.05 -27.12
C ILE A 16 -0.12 -4.24 -27.47
N VAL A 17 1.00 -4.38 -26.76
CA VAL A 17 1.94 -5.48 -27.01
C VAL A 17 1.51 -6.71 -26.22
N GLN A 18 0.81 -7.61 -26.89
CA GLN A 18 0.45 -8.92 -26.34
C GLN A 18 1.68 -9.81 -26.18
N THR A 19 1.82 -10.39 -24.99
CA THR A 19 2.91 -11.27 -24.65
C THR A 19 2.74 -12.64 -25.31
N ILE A 20 3.28 -12.83 -26.52
CA ILE A 20 3.27 -14.14 -27.22
C ILE A 20 4.70 -14.70 -27.24
N PRO A 21 5.05 -15.63 -26.32
CA PRO A 21 6.41 -16.13 -26.17
C PRO A 21 6.78 -17.13 -27.28
N GLN A 22 7.23 -16.63 -28.44
CA GLN A 22 7.78 -17.44 -29.52
C GLN A 22 9.31 -17.38 -29.52
N GLY A 23 9.96 -18.45 -29.05
CA GLY A 23 11.42 -18.59 -29.01
C GLY A 23 12.11 -18.06 -27.73
N PRO A 24 13.39 -18.40 -27.50
CA PRO A 24 14.09 -18.19 -26.21
C PRO A 24 14.21 -16.72 -25.77
N LYS A 25 14.53 -15.81 -26.71
CA LYS A 25 14.65 -14.38 -26.42
C LYS A 25 13.30 -13.74 -26.07
N LYS A 26 12.22 -14.18 -26.72
CA LYS A 26 10.86 -13.68 -26.45
C LYS A 26 10.30 -14.22 -25.13
N LYS A 27 10.76 -15.39 -24.65
CA LYS A 27 10.43 -15.90 -23.31
C LYS A 27 10.98 -15.00 -22.19
N LEU A 28 12.24 -14.54 -22.32
CA LEU A 28 12.82 -13.61 -21.33
C LEU A 28 12.11 -12.25 -21.34
N PHE A 29 11.79 -11.74 -22.53
CA PHE A 29 11.00 -10.52 -22.67
C PHE A 29 9.62 -10.67 -22.02
N ALA A 30 8.92 -11.77 -22.32
CA ALA A 30 7.63 -12.09 -21.73
C ALA A 30 7.66 -12.16 -20.20
N ALA A 31 8.68 -12.82 -19.63
CA ALA A 31 8.84 -12.92 -18.18
C ALA A 31 9.02 -11.55 -17.51
N ARG A 32 9.87 -10.68 -18.09
CA ARG A 32 10.06 -9.32 -17.58
C ARG A 32 8.80 -8.46 -17.72
N GLN A 33 8.13 -8.57 -18.86
CA GLN A 33 6.89 -7.86 -19.16
C GLN A 33 5.79 -8.22 -18.15
N GLU A 34 5.64 -9.52 -17.89
CA GLU A 34 4.66 -10.06 -16.96
C GLU A 34 4.95 -9.69 -15.51
N SER A 35 6.22 -9.67 -15.09
CA SER A 35 6.60 -9.21 -13.75
C SER A 35 6.21 -7.74 -13.53
N CYS A 36 6.58 -6.87 -14.48
CA CYS A 36 6.25 -5.45 -14.38
C CYS A 36 4.73 -5.21 -14.39
N ARG A 37 3.98 -5.96 -15.20
CA ARG A 37 2.52 -5.92 -15.22
C ARG A 37 1.93 -6.29 -13.86
N LYS A 38 2.40 -7.39 -13.25
CA LYS A 38 1.93 -7.83 -11.92
C LYS A 38 2.16 -6.78 -10.84
N ASP A 39 3.30 -6.10 -10.86
CA ASP A 39 3.59 -5.03 -9.90
C ASP A 39 2.61 -3.86 -10.05
N VAL A 40 2.33 -3.45 -11.30
CA VAL A 40 1.36 -2.40 -11.61
C VAL A 40 -0.06 -2.82 -11.18
N GLU A 41 -0.48 -4.04 -11.49
CA GLU A 41 -1.80 -4.56 -11.12
C GLU A 41 -1.98 -4.67 -9.61
N ARG A 42 -0.94 -5.14 -8.91
CA ARG A 42 -0.94 -5.20 -7.45
C ARG A 42 -1.07 -3.80 -6.85
N ALA A 43 -0.28 -2.84 -7.33
CA ALA A 43 -0.36 -1.46 -6.85
C ALA A 43 -1.74 -0.85 -7.12
N PHE A 44 -2.29 -1.07 -8.31
CA PHE A 44 -3.62 -0.59 -8.67
C PHE A 44 -4.72 -1.23 -7.81
N GLY A 45 -4.64 -2.54 -7.56
CA GLY A 45 -5.56 -3.24 -6.66
C GLY A 45 -5.54 -2.68 -5.23
N VAL A 46 -4.35 -2.34 -4.70
CA VAL A 46 -4.23 -1.66 -3.40
C VAL A 46 -4.89 -0.28 -3.42
N LEU A 47 -4.65 0.50 -4.48
CA LEU A 47 -5.27 1.82 -4.62
C LEU A 47 -6.80 1.73 -4.74
N GLN A 48 -7.33 0.76 -5.47
CA GLN A 48 -8.79 0.52 -5.56
C GLN A 48 -9.40 0.11 -4.22
N ALA A 49 -8.71 -0.73 -3.44
CA ALA A 49 -9.17 -1.14 -2.12
C ALA A 49 -9.16 0.03 -1.11
N LYS A 50 -8.19 0.93 -1.20
CA LYS A 50 -8.07 2.08 -0.29
C LYS A 50 -8.93 3.29 -0.72
N PHE A 51 -9.08 3.53 -2.02
CA PHE A 51 -9.75 4.72 -2.55
C PHE A 51 -10.93 4.34 -3.45
N ALA A 52 -12.15 4.47 -2.93
CA ALA A 52 -13.39 4.12 -3.65
C ALA A 52 -13.55 4.87 -4.99
N ILE A 53 -12.99 6.09 -5.10
CA ILE A 53 -13.00 6.87 -6.35
C ILE A 53 -12.25 6.17 -7.50
N VAL A 54 -11.24 5.35 -7.19
CA VAL A 54 -10.45 4.59 -8.18
C VAL A 54 -11.19 3.32 -8.64
N ALA A 55 -12.12 2.80 -7.81
CA ALA A 55 -12.94 1.64 -8.15
C ALA A 55 -14.15 1.98 -9.05
N GLY A 56 -14.57 3.26 -9.08
CA GLY A 56 -15.73 3.72 -9.84
C GLY A 56 -15.49 3.83 -11.36
N SER A 57 -16.58 4.01 -12.12
CA SER A 57 -16.48 4.22 -13.56
C SER A 57 -15.91 5.60 -13.89
N SER A 58 -14.82 5.63 -14.64
CA SER A 58 -14.15 6.84 -15.12
C SER A 58 -14.71 7.39 -16.44
N ARG A 59 -15.76 6.78 -17.01
CA ARG A 59 -16.25 7.07 -18.38
C ARG A 59 -16.61 8.54 -18.64
N TYR A 60 -17.00 9.30 -17.61
CA TYR A 60 -17.40 10.70 -17.73
C TYR A 60 -16.31 11.70 -17.34
N TRP A 61 -15.13 11.22 -16.96
CA TRP A 61 -14.06 12.07 -16.47
C TRP A 61 -13.13 12.46 -17.61
N LYS A 62 -12.74 13.75 -17.64
CA LYS A 62 -11.69 14.20 -18.56
C LYS A 62 -10.36 13.55 -18.17
N LYS A 63 -9.47 13.35 -19.15
CA LYS A 63 -8.18 12.71 -18.94
C LYS A 63 -7.34 13.43 -17.88
N GLU A 64 -7.38 14.76 -17.88
CA GLU A 64 -6.65 15.61 -16.94
C GLU A 64 -7.12 15.36 -15.51
N VAL A 65 -8.44 15.26 -15.32
CA VAL A 65 -9.01 15.01 -14.00
C VAL A 65 -8.68 13.59 -13.52
N LEU A 66 -8.69 12.60 -14.40
CA LEU A 66 -8.25 11.24 -14.05
C LEU A 66 -6.78 11.18 -13.67
N HIS A 67 -5.94 11.92 -14.39
CA HIS A 67 -4.53 12.07 -14.05
C HIS A 67 -4.37 12.66 -12.64
N ASP A 68 -5.06 13.76 -12.35
CA ASP A 68 -4.99 14.43 -11.05
C ASP A 68 -5.47 13.53 -9.92
N ILE A 69 -6.60 12.82 -10.08
CA ILE A 69 -7.08 11.84 -9.09
C ILE A 69 -6.02 10.76 -8.82
N MET A 70 -5.49 10.15 -9.88
CA MET A 70 -4.52 9.07 -9.74
C MET A 70 -3.25 9.56 -9.04
N THR A 71 -2.74 10.73 -9.42
CA THR A 71 -1.59 11.35 -8.78
C THR A 71 -1.87 11.64 -7.30
N SER A 72 -3.03 12.20 -6.96
CA SER A 72 -3.43 12.43 -5.58
C SER A 72 -3.50 11.13 -4.77
N CYS A 73 -4.12 10.07 -5.31
CA CYS A 73 -4.20 8.78 -4.63
C CYS A 73 -2.83 8.15 -4.39
N ILE A 74 -1.90 8.28 -5.33
CA ILE A 74 -0.52 7.79 -5.17
C ILE A 74 0.22 8.57 -4.08
N ILE A 75 0.13 9.91 -4.10
CA ILE A 75 0.78 10.75 -3.08
C ILE A 75 0.20 10.43 -1.70
N MET A 76 -1.13 10.41 -1.56
CA MET A 76 -1.78 10.08 -0.29
C MET A 76 -1.43 8.67 0.19
N HIS A 77 -1.35 7.68 -0.72
CA HIS A 77 -0.92 6.34 -0.36
C HIS A 77 0.49 6.34 0.23
N ASN A 78 1.43 7.03 -0.41
CA ASN A 78 2.80 7.11 0.06
C ASN A 78 2.89 7.83 1.41
N VAL A 79 2.15 8.92 1.58
CA VAL A 79 2.10 9.65 2.87
C VAL A 79 1.57 8.75 3.99
N ILE A 80 0.47 8.01 3.76
CA ILE A 80 -0.09 7.08 4.76
C ILE A 80 0.92 5.98 5.11
N ILE A 81 1.63 5.42 4.12
CA ILE A 81 2.61 4.36 4.36
C ILE A 81 3.80 4.86 5.19
N GLU A 82 4.28 6.08 4.92
CA GLU A 82 5.36 6.67 5.70
C GLU A 82 4.91 6.96 7.15
N ASP A 83 3.72 7.52 7.35
CA ASP A 83 3.13 7.75 8.69
C ASP A 83 2.97 6.44 9.48
N GLU A 84 2.44 5.38 8.85
CA GLU A 84 2.32 4.06 9.47
C GLU A 84 3.70 3.45 9.82
N ARG A 85 4.75 3.72 9.03
CA ARG A 85 6.12 3.23 9.30
C ARG A 85 6.76 3.93 10.48
N ASP A 86 6.58 5.24 10.60
CA ASP A 86 7.12 6.04 11.70
C ASP A 86 6.52 5.63 13.05
N ILE A 87 5.21 5.35 13.10
CA ILE A 87 4.54 4.80 14.29
C ILE A 87 5.12 3.42 14.66
N ASN A 88 5.38 2.56 13.67
CA ASN A 88 5.95 1.24 13.88
C ASN A 88 7.45 1.25 14.26
N ALA A 89 8.18 2.34 13.96
CA ALA A 89 9.56 2.51 14.40
C ALA A 89 9.64 2.76 15.92
N LEU A 90 8.73 3.59 16.47
CA LEU A 90 8.68 3.90 17.90
C LEU A 90 8.42 2.67 18.80
N ILE A 91 7.73 1.66 18.28
CA ILE A 91 7.40 0.44 19.05
C ILE A 91 8.65 -0.44 19.27
N ARG A 92 9.64 -0.39 18.39
CA ARG A 92 10.86 -1.23 18.52
C ARG A 92 11.81 -0.75 19.62
N ASP A 93 11.69 0.49 20.08
CA ASP A 93 12.56 1.08 21.11
C ASP A 93 11.93 1.09 22.51
N ALA A 94 10.77 0.47 22.70
CA ALA A 94 10.15 0.33 24.01
C ALA A 94 10.96 -0.65 24.88
N ARG A 95 11.94 -0.13 25.63
CA ARG A 95 12.59 -0.89 26.71
C ARG A 95 11.53 -1.27 27.74
N PRO A 96 11.44 -2.56 28.17
CA PRO A 96 10.52 -2.92 29.24
C PRO A 96 10.89 -2.10 30.48
N ALA A 97 9.91 -1.38 31.03
CA ALA A 97 10.10 -0.65 32.28
C ALA A 97 10.57 -1.63 33.36
N PRO A 98 11.59 -1.30 34.16
CA PRO A 98 11.99 -2.16 35.26
C PRO A 98 10.80 -2.36 36.21
N PRO A 99 10.63 -3.56 36.78
CA PRO A 99 9.52 -3.84 37.68
C PRO A 99 9.57 -2.87 38.87
N ILE A 100 8.43 -2.23 39.13
CA ILE A 100 8.27 -1.36 40.30
C ILE A 100 8.18 -2.28 41.51
N ASN A 101 9.26 -2.39 42.27
CA ASN A 101 9.25 -3.04 43.57
C ASN A 101 8.64 -2.05 44.57
N VAL A 102 7.33 -2.15 44.82
CA VAL A 102 6.69 -1.40 45.91
C VAL A 102 6.88 -2.22 47.19
N GLU A 103 7.84 -1.85 48.03
CA GLU A 103 7.84 -2.32 49.42
C GLU A 103 6.66 -1.66 50.13
N MET A 104 5.64 -2.47 50.45
CA MET A 104 4.56 -2.08 51.33
C MET A 104 5.10 -1.92 52.74
N ALA A 105 5.51 -0.71 53.11
CA ALA A 105 5.63 -0.35 54.51
C ALA A 105 4.21 -0.30 55.11
N ILE A 106 3.82 -1.34 55.83
CA ILE A 106 2.64 -1.30 56.70
C ILE A 106 2.99 -0.33 57.82
N ASN A 107 2.42 0.87 57.77
CA ASN A 107 2.49 1.81 58.88
C ASN A 107 1.22 1.62 59.71
N GLU A 108 1.34 0.97 60.87
CA GLU A 108 0.22 0.57 61.76
C GLU A 108 -0.44 1.75 62.50
N ASP A 109 -0.13 3.01 62.15
CA ASP A 109 -0.48 4.17 62.98
C ASP A 109 -1.56 5.11 62.43
N MET A 110 -2.44 4.68 61.52
CA MET A 110 -3.61 5.50 61.14
C MET A 110 -4.95 4.77 61.30
N CYS A 111 -5.23 4.42 62.55
CA CYS A 111 -6.60 4.34 63.07
C CYS A 111 -7.16 5.76 63.20
N PHE A 112 -8.18 6.17 62.41
CA PHE A 112 -9.14 7.22 62.80
C PHE A 112 -10.48 7.11 62.06
N GLN A 113 -11.41 6.44 62.74
CA GLN A 113 -12.84 6.76 62.94
C GLN A 113 -13.69 7.40 61.82
N GLN A 114 -14.62 6.59 61.29
CA GLN A 114 -16.08 6.76 61.35
C GLN A 114 -16.71 8.11 60.97
N PHE A 115 -17.45 8.11 59.85
CA PHE A 115 -18.87 8.49 59.78
C PHE A 115 -19.58 7.55 58.81
#